data_AF-A0A291M1J4-F1
#
_entry.id   AF-A0A291M1J4-F1
#
_cell.length_a   1.000
_cell.length_b   1.000
_cell.length_c   1.000
_cell.angle_alpha   90.00
_cell.angle_beta   90.00
_cell.angle_gamma   90.00
#
_symmetry.space_group_name_H-M   'P 1'
#
loop_
_entity.id
_entity.type
_entity.pdbx_description
1 polymer ?
#
loop_
_entity_poly.entity_id
_entity_poly.type
_entity_poly.pdbx_seq_one_letter_code
_entity_poly.pdbx_strand_id
1 'polypeptide(L)' 'MARLAKPALAFLALASLAACGDTVLERAGTGAAAGALIADATDNDVATGAAVGAGVGAVTTPRY' A
#
# COMPACT_ATOMS: atom_id res chain seq x y z
N MET A 1 0.65 -21.34 -12.15
CA MET A 1 -0.52 -20.76 -11.45
C MET A 1 -0.26 -20.40 -9.97
N ALA A 2 0.71 -21.00 -9.26
CA ALA A 2 1.02 -20.68 -7.85
C ALA A 2 1.72 -19.33 -7.57
N ARG A 3 2.05 -18.53 -8.61
CA ARG A 3 2.73 -17.23 -8.45
C ARG A 3 1.78 -16.06 -8.18
N LEU A 4 0.47 -16.25 -8.40
CA LEU A 4 -0.56 -15.20 -8.27
C LEU A 4 -1.28 -15.22 -6.90
N ALA A 5 -1.16 -16.30 -6.13
CA ALA A 5 -1.75 -16.38 -4.78
C ALA A 5 -0.99 -15.54 -3.74
N LYS A 6 0.31 -15.35 -3.92
CA LYS A 6 1.19 -14.54 -3.06
C LYS A 6 0.86 -13.03 -3.06
N PRO A 7 0.68 -12.36 -4.22
CA PRO A 7 0.32 -10.95 -4.22
C PRO A 7 -1.09 -10.72 -3.66
N ALA A 8 -2.03 -11.63 -3.90
CA ALA A 8 -3.39 -11.51 -3.38
C ALA A 8 -3.43 -11.57 -1.83
N LEU A 9 -2.62 -12.45 -1.23
CA LEU A 9 -2.52 -12.55 0.23
C LEU A 9 -1.80 -11.33 0.84
N ALA A 10 -0.78 -10.80 0.16
CA ALA A 10 -0.11 -9.56 0.55
C ALA A 10 -1.06 -8.35 0.46
N PHE A 11 -1.88 -8.28 -0.59
CA PHE A 11 -2.93 -7.26 -0.73
C PHE A 11 -3.98 -7.35 0.37
N LEU A 12 -4.45 -8.56 0.72
CA LEU A 12 -5.40 -8.75 1.82
C LEU A 12 -4.80 -8.33 3.17
N ALA A 13 -3.53 -8.65 3.41
CA ALA A 13 -2.82 -8.27 4.63
C ALA A 13 -2.56 -6.75 4.71
N LEU A 14 -2.24 -6.10 3.60
CA LEU A 14 -2.12 -4.64 3.52
C LEU A 14 -3.47 -3.95 3.68
N ALA A 15 -4.54 -4.51 3.12
CA ALA A 15 -5.89 -3.97 3.26
C ALA A 15 -6.38 -4.07 4.71
N SER A 16 -6.08 -5.15 5.43
CA SER A 16 -6.39 -5.28 6.86
C SER A 16 -5.52 -4.37 7.74
N LEU A 17 -4.25 -4.13 7.37
CA LEU A 17 -3.36 -3.21 8.08
C LEU A 17 -3.75 -1.74 7.84
N ALA A 18 -4.10 -1.38 6.60
CA ALA A 18 -4.63 -0.06 6.26
C ALA A 18 -5.99 0.20 6.93
N ALA A 19 -6.77 -0.85 7.20
CA ALA A 19 -7.99 -0.74 7.98
C ALA A 19 -7.74 -0.40 9.46
N CYS A 20 -6.55 -0.70 10.01
CA CYS A 20 -6.17 -0.38 11.39
C CYS A 20 -5.50 1.01 11.53
N GLY A 21 -4.99 1.58 10.44
CA GLY A 21 -4.38 2.91 10.45
C GLY A 21 -5.42 4.00 10.72
N ASP A 22 -5.45 4.49 11.96
CA ASP A 22 -6.43 5.48 12.45
C ASP A 22 -6.08 6.91 12.01
N THR A 23 -4.81 7.16 11.67
CA THR A 23 -4.32 8.50 11.31
C THR A 23 -3.87 8.58 9.85
N VAL A 24 -3.97 9.79 9.27
CA VAL A 24 -3.56 10.07 7.87
C VAL A 24 -2.10 9.69 7.64
N LEU A 25 -1.24 9.88 8.63
CA LEU A 25 0.18 9.58 8.52
C LEU A 25 0.47 8.08 8.47
N GLU A 26 -0.22 7.29 9.31
CA GLU A 26 -0.11 5.82 9.31
C GLU A 26 -0.62 5.23 7.99
N ARG A 27 -1.75 5.72 7.49
CA ARG A 27 -2.30 5.26 6.19
C ARG A 27 -1.45 5.70 5.01
N ALA A 28 -0.93 6.93 5.02
CA ALA A 28 -0.01 7.40 3.99
C ALA A 28 1.31 6.60 4.03
N GLY A 29 1.87 6.35 5.21
CA GLY A 29 3.11 5.59 5.37
C GLY A 29 2.97 4.12 4.96
N THR A 30 1.89 3.45 5.38
CA THR A 30 1.60 2.07 4.98
C THR A 30 1.28 1.96 3.48
N GLY A 31 0.53 2.92 2.93
CA GLY A 31 0.32 3.04 1.49
C GLY A 31 1.63 3.25 0.72
N ALA A 32 2.54 4.08 1.23
CA ALA A 32 3.85 4.31 0.62
C ALA A 32 4.69 3.03 0.60
N ALA A 33 4.78 2.34 1.74
CA ALA A 33 5.52 1.08 1.85
C ALA A 33 4.93 0.01 0.92
N ALA A 34 3.60 -0.11 0.88
CA ALA A 34 2.89 -0.99 -0.02
C ALA A 34 3.20 -0.71 -1.49
N GLY A 35 3.04 0.55 -1.91
CA GLY A 35 3.27 0.97 -3.29
C GLY A 35 4.73 0.83 -3.72
N ALA A 36 5.68 1.05 -2.80
CA ALA A 36 7.10 0.82 -3.03
C ALA A 36 7.41 -0.67 -3.28
N LEU A 37 6.87 -1.56 -2.44
CA LEU A 37 7.07 -3.01 -2.58
C LEU A 37 6.45 -3.55 -3.87
N ILE A 38 5.28 -3.04 -4.25
CA ILE A 38 4.62 -3.43 -5.51
C ILE A 38 5.45 -2.94 -6.70
N ALA A 39 5.90 -1.68 -6.68
CA ALA A 39 6.73 -1.13 -7.75
C ALA A 39 8.03 -1.92 -7.93
N ASP A 40 8.74 -2.20 -6.83
CA ASP A 40 9.94 -3.05 -6.81
C ASP A 40 9.67 -4.45 -7.39
N ALA A 41 8.57 -5.09 -6.98
CA ALA A 41 8.18 -6.41 -7.48
C ALA A 41 7.77 -6.43 -8.97
N THR A 42 7.44 -5.26 -9.55
CA THR A 42 7.06 -5.11 -10.96
C THR A 42 8.16 -4.49 -11.82
N ASP A 43 9.39 -4.36 -11.31
CA ASP A 43 10.50 -3.67 -12.00
C ASP A 43 10.13 -2.22 -12.40
N ASN A 44 9.35 -1.54 -11.56
CA ASN A 44 8.92 -0.16 -11.75
C ASN A 44 9.60 0.78 -10.75
N ASP A 45 9.54 2.09 -11.01
CA ASP A 45 10.08 3.12 -10.12
C ASP A 45 9.49 3.06 -8.71
N VAL A 46 10.35 2.72 -7.75
CA VAL A 46 9.99 2.55 -6.33
C VAL A 46 9.52 3.87 -5.73
N ALA A 47 10.17 4.98 -6.08
CA ALA A 47 9.80 6.31 -5.61
C ALA A 47 8.39 6.71 -6.10
N THR A 48 8.06 6.39 -7.36
CA THR A 48 6.74 6.64 -7.92
C THR A 48 5.69 5.75 -7.27
N GLY A 49 5.97 4.46 -7.09
CA GLY A 49 5.09 3.53 -6.37
C GLY A 49 4.80 3.98 -4.95
N ALA A 50 5.84 4.41 -4.23
CA ALA A 50 5.73 4.95 -2.88
C ALA A 50 4.88 6.24 -2.83
N ALA A 51 5.11 7.18 -3.76
CA ALA A 51 4.36 8.43 -3.82
C ALA A 51 2.87 8.19 -4.12
N VAL A 52 2.57 7.32 -5.09
CA VAL A 52 1.19 6.96 -5.45
C VAL A 52 0.51 6.25 -4.28
N GLY A 53 1.18 5.26 -3.69
CA GLY A 53 0.66 4.52 -2.54
C GLY A 53 0.42 5.43 -1.33
N ALA A 54 1.32 6.38 -1.06
CA ALA A 54 1.16 7.38 0.00
C ALA A 54 -0.06 8.28 -0.25
N GLY A 55 -0.21 8.76 -1.48
CA GLY A 55 -1.33 9.61 -1.88
C GLY A 55 -2.67 8.88 -1.72
N VAL A 56 -2.77 7.64 -2.20
CA VAL A 56 -3.99 6.83 -2.06
C VAL A 56 -4.30 6.56 -0.59
N GLY A 57 -3.29 6.23 0.22
CA GLY A 57 -3.46 6.05 1.67
C GLY A 57 -3.99 7.31 2.36
N ALA A 58 -3.39 8.47 2.09
CA ALA A 58 -3.80 9.74 2.66
C ALA A 58 -5.23 10.14 2.27
N VAL A 59 -5.62 9.96 1.01
CA VAL A 59 -6.93 10.37 0.48
C VAL A 59 -8.05 9.45 0.97
N THR A 60 -7.77 8.16 1.15
CA THR A 60 -8.75 7.20 1.67
C THR A 60 -8.90 7.24 3.18
N THR A 61 -8.07 8.00 3.91
CA THR A 61 -8.16 8.12 5.36
C THR A 61 -9.40 8.93 5.77
N PRO A 62 -10.30 8.38 6.59
CA PRO A 62 -11.43 9.14 7.08
C PRO A 62 -10.99 10.27 8.04
N ARG A 63 -11.76 11.35 8.07
CA ARG A 63 -11.45 12.60 8.79
C ARG A 63 -12.36 12.86 10.00
N TYR A 64 -13.01 11.81 10.53
CA TYR A 64 -13.99 11.93 11.62
C TYR A 64 -13.32 12.13 12.99
#